data_AF-A0A3G2TFE2-F1
#
_entry.id   AF-A0A3G2TFE2-F1
#
_cell.length_a   1.000
_cell.length_b   1.000
_cell.length_c   1.000
_cell.angle_alpha   90.00
_cell.angle_beta   90.00
_cell.angle_gamma   90.00
#
_symmetry.space_group_name_H-M   'P 1'
#
loop_
_entity.id
_entity.type
_entity.pdbx_description
1 polymer ?
#
loop_
_entity_poly.entity_id
_entity_poly.type
_entity_poly.pdbx_seq_one_letter_code
_entity_poly.pdbx_strand_id
1 'polypeptide(L)'
;MRMNEKGEEVWKQVAFDFDFTNDFRLEVSNLGQVRTFNKVAEGRILKGSMTEGYKVIRLKLYRHRDEKDQVKFDELKKEISELHKIRRNKIRKLDHPESVERITQLIQKKKASLSKRLLTNLKKRTINHHFMVHRLVATYFLPPPTEGQIIVTHLDYDKTNNVVTNLKWMTQEEHQLHQSANPKIIALKKYRKYMQKPRTKGMKLTSSQVIHIKLLLRRKKTSKQIAKQFNISEMQVWRIKSGENWANVQIPDADQLKYEKGNQ
;
A
#
# COMPACT_ATOMS: atom_id res chain seq x y z
N MET A 1 25.09 -26.65 15.94
CA MET A 1 23.76 -27.07 15.47
C MET A 1 22.78 -25.93 15.72
N ARG A 2 22.31 -25.24 14.67
CA ARG A 2 21.25 -24.22 14.82
C ARG A 2 19.93 -24.96 14.93
N MET A 3 19.27 -24.85 16.09
CA MET A 3 17.99 -25.50 16.34
C MET A 3 16.91 -24.88 15.45
N ASN A 4 16.14 -25.73 14.79
CA ASN A 4 14.93 -25.37 14.05
C ASN A 4 13.85 -24.94 15.06
N GLU A 5 13.84 -23.68 15.48
CA GLU A 5 12.72 -23.07 16.20
C GLU A 5 11.61 -22.59 15.25
N LYS A 6 11.34 -23.36 14.19
CA LYS A 6 10.08 -23.24 13.46
C LYS A 6 9.22 -24.39 13.93
N GLY A 7 8.31 -24.11 14.86
CA GLY A 7 7.24 -25.04 15.20
C GLY A 7 6.57 -25.56 13.92
N GLU A 8 6.00 -26.76 14.00
CA GLU A 8 5.41 -27.44 12.84
C GLU A 8 4.45 -26.51 12.06
N GLU A 9 4.47 -26.61 10.73
CA GLU A 9 3.61 -25.78 9.89
C GLU A 9 2.18 -26.28 10.00
N VAL A 10 1.31 -25.45 10.60
CA VAL A 10 -0.11 -25.75 10.79
C VAL A 10 -0.91 -25.05 9.70
N TRP A 11 -1.81 -25.81 9.06
CA TRP A 11 -2.71 -25.32 8.02
C TRP A 11 -4.14 -25.23 8.53
N LYS A 12 -4.82 -24.12 8.24
CA LYS A 12 -6.23 -23.91 8.56
C LYS A 12 -7.02 -23.59 7.29
N GLN A 13 -8.21 -24.18 7.16
CA GLN A 13 -9.11 -23.92 6.04
C GLN A 13 -9.73 -22.54 6.17
N VAL A 14 -9.73 -21.79 5.06
CA VAL A 14 -10.35 -20.47 4.98
C VAL A 14 -11.84 -20.64 4.67
N ALA A 15 -12.67 -20.13 5.56
CA ALA A 15 -14.10 -19.97 5.38
C ALA A 15 -14.43 -18.65 4.67
N PHE A 16 -15.51 -18.67 3.89
CA PHE A 16 -16.11 -17.50 3.27
C PHE A 16 -17.48 -17.27 3.89
N ASP A 17 -17.86 -16.01 4.05
CA ASP A 17 -19.13 -15.55 4.61
C ASP A 17 -20.25 -15.41 3.55
N PHE A 18 -20.00 -15.87 2.32
CA PHE A 18 -20.94 -15.80 1.21
C PHE A 18 -20.87 -17.05 0.33
N ASP A 19 -21.97 -17.34 -0.35
CA ASP A 19 -22.08 -18.48 -1.26
C ASP A 19 -21.51 -18.19 -2.65
N PHE A 20 -20.84 -19.19 -3.21
CA PHE A 20 -20.28 -19.15 -4.57
C PHE A 20 -20.24 -20.54 -5.21
N THR A 21 -20.20 -20.56 -6.55
CA THR A 21 -20.24 -21.78 -7.36
C THR A 21 -18.90 -22.46 -7.61
N ASN A 22 -17.79 -21.77 -7.35
CA ASN A 22 -16.45 -22.30 -7.57
C ASN A 22 -16.17 -23.48 -6.62
N ASP A 23 -15.79 -24.63 -7.17
CA ASP A 23 -15.44 -25.81 -6.38
C ASP A 23 -13.93 -25.80 -6.06
N PHE A 24 -13.56 -25.15 -4.95
CA PHE A 24 -12.19 -25.14 -4.44
C PHE A 24 -12.14 -24.95 -2.92
N ARG A 25 -11.07 -25.44 -2.31
CA ARG A 25 -10.70 -25.19 -0.92
C ARG A 25 -9.45 -24.32 -0.85
N LEU A 26 -9.44 -23.36 0.06
CA LEU A 26 -8.30 -22.50 0.34
C LEU A 26 -7.83 -22.77 1.77
N GLU A 27 -6.51 -22.85 1.95
CA GLU A 27 -5.91 -23.02 3.27
C GLU A 27 -4.78 -22.01 3.47
N VAL A 28 -4.62 -21.55 4.71
CA VAL A 28 -3.58 -20.63 5.15
C VAL A 28 -2.70 -21.30 6.20
N SER A 29 -1.39 -21.09 6.13
CA SER A 29 -0.44 -21.59 7.12
C SER A 29 -0.02 -20.54 8.14
N ASN A 30 0.39 -20.98 9.32
CA ASN A 30 1.00 -20.14 10.36
C ASN A 30 2.29 -19.44 9.89
N LEU A 31 2.93 -19.93 8.81
CA LEU A 31 4.11 -19.33 8.19
C LEU A 31 3.77 -18.29 7.11
N GLY A 32 2.49 -17.99 6.87
CA GLY A 32 2.08 -17.00 5.87
C GLY A 32 2.08 -17.51 4.43
N GLN A 33 1.91 -18.83 4.26
CA GLN A 33 1.64 -19.42 2.97
C GLN A 33 0.15 -19.63 2.77
N VAL A 34 -0.28 -19.64 1.51
CA VAL A 34 -1.67 -19.90 1.13
C VAL A 34 -1.65 -20.93 0.02
N ARG A 35 -2.45 -21.99 0.13
CA ARG A 35 -2.55 -23.05 -0.85
C ARG A 35 -4.01 -23.30 -1.27
N THR A 36 -4.18 -23.75 -2.50
CA THR A 36 -5.49 -24.07 -3.09
C THR A 36 -5.59 -25.54 -3.44
N PHE A 37 -6.78 -26.09 -3.23
CA PHE A 37 -7.20 -27.40 -3.71
C PHE A 37 -8.38 -27.22 -4.66
N ASN A 38 -8.26 -27.71 -5.87
CA ASN A 38 -9.35 -27.79 -6.85
C ASN A 38 -9.21 -29.10 -7.63
N LYS A 39 -10.14 -29.39 -8.55
CA LYS A 39 -10.12 -30.63 -9.34
C LYS A 39 -8.84 -30.89 -10.15
N VAL A 40 -8.00 -29.87 -10.35
CA VAL A 40 -6.80 -29.93 -11.20
C VAL A 40 -5.51 -29.80 -10.38
N ALA A 41 -5.57 -29.20 -9.20
CA ALA A 41 -4.42 -28.84 -8.39
C ALA A 41 -4.68 -29.19 -6.93
N GLU A 42 -3.88 -30.09 -6.40
CA GLU A 42 -3.93 -30.51 -5.00
C GLU A 42 -2.82 -29.79 -4.23
N GLY A 43 -3.18 -28.75 -3.48
CA GLY A 43 -2.25 -28.07 -2.57
C GLY A 43 -1.27 -27.10 -3.24
N ARG A 44 -1.60 -26.57 -4.42
CA ARG A 44 -0.74 -25.58 -5.10
C ARG A 44 -0.62 -24.30 -4.26
N ILE A 45 0.62 -23.87 -3.99
CA ILE A 45 0.90 -22.63 -3.27
C ILE A 45 0.61 -21.41 -4.16
N LEU A 46 -0.17 -20.47 -3.63
CA LEU A 46 -0.46 -19.20 -4.27
C LEU A 46 0.62 -18.16 -3.93
N LYS A 47 1.34 -17.71 -4.96
CA LYS A 47 2.33 -16.62 -4.81
C LYS A 47 1.66 -15.27 -4.54
N GLY A 48 0.48 -15.04 -5.09
CA GLY A 48 -0.20 -13.74 -4.99
C GLY A 48 0.53 -12.63 -5.74
N SER A 49 0.11 -11.40 -5.46
CA SER A 49 0.68 -10.16 -6.00
C SER A 49 0.98 -9.19 -4.86
N MET A 50 1.81 -8.17 -5.12
CA MET A 50 2.10 -7.13 -4.12
C MET A 50 1.18 -5.92 -4.30
N THR A 51 0.68 -5.34 -3.21
CA THR A 51 -0.09 -4.09 -3.20
C THR A 51 0.31 -3.30 -1.96
N GLU A 52 0.80 -2.08 -2.15
CA GLU A 52 1.33 -1.22 -1.05
C GLU A 52 2.39 -1.89 -0.16
N GLY A 53 3.12 -2.85 -0.73
CA GLY A 53 4.13 -3.66 -0.05
C GLY A 53 3.60 -4.90 0.68
N TYR A 54 2.29 -5.14 0.68
CA TYR A 54 1.67 -6.34 1.26
C TYR A 54 1.42 -7.43 0.21
N LYS A 55 1.56 -8.69 0.61
CA LYS A 55 1.18 -9.85 -0.20
C LYS A 55 -0.35 -10.02 -0.22
N VAL A 56 -0.93 -10.00 -1.42
CA VAL A 56 -2.38 -10.08 -1.66
C VAL A 56 -2.72 -11.24 -2.57
N ILE A 57 -3.70 -12.05 -2.16
CA ILE A 57 -4.32 -13.09 -2.98
C ILE A 57 -5.62 -12.52 -3.56
N ARG A 58 -5.74 -12.50 -4.90
CA ARG A 58 -6.96 -12.09 -5.59
C ARG A 58 -7.68 -13.33 -6.11
N LEU A 59 -8.96 -13.43 -5.81
CA LEU A 59 -9.83 -14.52 -6.23
C LEU A 59 -10.95 -13.96 -7.09
N LYS A 60 -11.28 -14.70 -8.14
CA LYS A 60 -12.44 -14.42 -8.98
C LYS A 60 -13.47 -15.52 -8.75
N LEU A 61 -14.52 -15.16 -8.03
CA LEU A 61 -15.59 -16.06 -7.61
C LEU A 61 -16.86 -15.73 -8.39
N TYR A 62 -17.82 -16.65 -8.38
CA TYR A 62 -19.05 -16.50 -9.14
C TYR A 62 -20.26 -16.90 -8.31
N ARG A 63 -21.26 -16.02 -8.22
CA ARG A 63 -22.56 -16.35 -7.63
C ARG A 63 -23.29 -17.42 -8.42
N HIS A 64 -24.24 -18.08 -7.75
CA HIS A 64 -25.20 -18.96 -8.42
C HIS A 64 -25.98 -18.20 -9.49
N ARG A 65 -26.42 -18.93 -10.52
CA ARG A 65 -27.25 -18.36 -11.58
C ARG A 65 -28.69 -18.28 -11.08
N ASP A 66 -29.37 -17.18 -11.38
CA ASP A 66 -30.82 -17.09 -11.22
C ASP A 66 -31.53 -18.15 -12.08
N GLU A 67 -32.60 -18.74 -11.56
CA GLU A 67 -33.36 -19.79 -12.24
C GLU A 67 -33.90 -19.33 -13.60
N LYS A 68 -34.44 -18.11 -13.67
CA LYS A 68 -34.96 -17.51 -14.91
C LYS A 68 -33.91 -17.44 -16.02
N ASP A 69 -32.67 -17.10 -15.65
CA ASP A 69 -31.58 -17.04 -16.61
C ASP A 69 -31.12 -18.44 -17.01
N GLN A 70 -31.09 -19.39 -16.06
CA GLN A 70 -30.75 -20.80 -16.33
C GLN A 70 -31.71 -21.41 -17.37
N VAL A 71 -33.02 -21.24 -17.19
CA VAL A 71 -34.04 -21.73 -18.13
C VAL A 71 -33.82 -21.17 -19.54
N LYS A 72 -33.62 -19.85 -19.67
CA LYS A 72 -33.35 -19.21 -20.98
C LYS A 72 -32.10 -19.75 -21.66
N PHE A 73 -31.05 -20.05 -20.89
CA PHE A 73 -29.83 -20.63 -21.46
C PHE A 73 -30.06 -22.07 -21.94
N ASP A 74 -30.84 -22.84 -21.20
CA ASP A 74 -31.12 -24.23 -21.55
C ASP A 74 -32.06 -24.33 -22.75
N GLU A 75 -33.05 -23.42 -22.89
CA GLU A 75 -33.85 -23.25 -24.10
C GLU A 75 -32.98 -22.94 -25.33
N LEU A 76 -32.07 -21.96 -25.23
CA LEU A 76 -31.17 -21.61 -26.33
C LEU A 76 -30.23 -22.76 -26.72
N LYS A 77 -29.76 -23.55 -25.74
CA LYS A 77 -28.96 -24.75 -26.01
C LYS A 77 -29.77 -25.83 -26.71
N LYS A 78 -31.04 -26.03 -26.30
CA LYS A 78 -31.97 -26.97 -26.96
C LYS A 78 -32.21 -26.56 -28.41
N GLU A 79 -32.50 -25.27 -28.66
CA GLU A 79 -32.69 -24.73 -30.02
C GLU A 79 -31.45 -24.99 -30.91
N ILE A 80 -30.24 -24.71 -30.40
CA ILE A 80 -28.99 -24.98 -31.14
C ILE A 80 -28.81 -26.49 -31.41
N SER A 81 -29.18 -27.35 -30.46
CA SER A 81 -29.11 -28.81 -30.62
C SER A 81 -30.08 -29.32 -31.70
N GLU A 82 -31.30 -28.78 -31.73
CA GLU A 82 -32.30 -29.07 -32.76
C GLU A 82 -31.82 -28.65 -34.15
N LEU A 83 -31.24 -27.45 -34.29
CA LEU A 83 -30.65 -27.00 -35.55
C LEU A 83 -29.52 -27.94 -36.01
N HIS A 84 -28.69 -28.44 -35.08
CA HIS A 84 -27.68 -29.44 -35.41
C HIS A 84 -28.30 -30.78 -35.90
N LYS A 85 -29.42 -31.22 -35.31
CA LYS A 85 -30.16 -32.41 -35.78
C LYS A 85 -30.71 -32.20 -37.20
N ILE A 86 -31.33 -31.05 -37.45
CA ILE A 86 -31.86 -30.69 -38.77
C ILE A 86 -30.73 -30.68 -39.81
N ARG A 87 -29.59 -30.06 -39.49
CA ARG A 87 -28.41 -30.06 -40.36
C ARG A 87 -27.94 -31.47 -40.71
N ARG A 88 -27.81 -32.35 -39.72
CA ARG A 88 -27.42 -33.76 -39.95
C ARG A 88 -28.41 -34.50 -40.84
N ASN A 89 -29.70 -34.32 -40.62
CA ASN A 89 -30.74 -34.96 -41.43
C ASN A 89 -30.71 -34.48 -42.89
N LYS A 90 -30.46 -33.19 -43.14
CA LYS A 90 -30.31 -32.67 -44.51
C LYS A 90 -29.09 -33.21 -45.23
N ILE A 91 -27.94 -33.28 -44.54
CA ILE A 91 -26.73 -33.89 -45.10
C ILE A 91 -26.99 -35.35 -45.45
N ARG A 92 -27.67 -36.10 -44.58
CA ARG A 92 -28.04 -37.50 -44.84
C ARG A 92 -28.95 -37.68 -46.06
N LYS A 93 -29.83 -36.72 -46.33
CA LYS A 93 -30.74 -36.73 -47.48
C LYS A 93 -30.10 -36.22 -48.79
N LEU A 94 -28.81 -35.90 -48.80
CA LEU A 94 -28.12 -35.24 -49.93
C LEU A 94 -28.90 -34.01 -50.44
N ASP A 95 -29.37 -33.17 -49.52
CA ASP A 95 -30.05 -31.92 -49.85
C ASP A 95 -29.09 -30.90 -50.48
N HIS A 96 -29.63 -29.84 -51.09
CA HIS A 96 -28.84 -28.83 -51.80
C HIS A 96 -27.81 -28.15 -50.85
N PRO A 97 -26.54 -27.96 -51.28
CA PRO A 97 -25.48 -27.38 -50.44
C PRO A 97 -25.84 -26.03 -49.82
N GLU A 98 -26.55 -25.18 -50.56
CA GLU A 98 -26.99 -23.86 -50.10
C GLU A 98 -27.94 -23.95 -48.88
N SER A 99 -28.78 -24.99 -48.83
CA SER A 99 -29.72 -25.19 -47.73
C SER A 99 -29.02 -25.60 -46.42
N VAL A 100 -27.91 -26.35 -46.53
CA VAL A 100 -27.06 -26.75 -45.41
C VAL A 100 -26.24 -25.58 -44.90
N GLU A 101 -25.79 -24.72 -45.81
CA GLU A 101 -25.05 -23.50 -45.48
C GLU A 101 -25.92 -22.50 -44.70
N ARG A 102 -27.16 -22.24 -45.14
CA ARG A 102 -28.13 -21.37 -44.41
C ARG A 102 -28.33 -21.82 -42.96
N ILE A 103 -28.46 -23.13 -42.71
CA ILE A 103 -28.59 -23.67 -41.34
C ILE A 103 -27.29 -23.50 -40.55
N THR A 104 -26.14 -23.70 -41.20
CA THR A 104 -24.84 -23.52 -40.55
C THR A 104 -24.64 -22.07 -40.10
N GLN A 105 -25.01 -21.09 -40.95
CA GLN A 105 -24.99 -19.67 -40.61
C GLN A 105 -25.96 -19.35 -39.45
N LEU A 106 -27.16 -19.93 -39.45
CA LEU A 106 -28.11 -19.76 -38.35
C LEU A 106 -27.57 -20.31 -37.01
N ILE A 107 -26.95 -21.50 -37.04
CA ILE A 107 -26.30 -22.11 -35.87
C ILE A 107 -25.18 -21.19 -35.36
N GLN A 108 -24.33 -20.67 -36.25
CA GLN A 108 -23.25 -19.75 -35.89
C GLN A 108 -23.80 -18.48 -35.24
N LYS A 109 -24.85 -17.87 -35.82
CA LYS A 109 -25.52 -16.67 -35.28
C LYS A 109 -26.11 -16.92 -33.88
N LYS A 110 -26.79 -18.06 -33.69
CA LYS A 110 -27.36 -18.45 -32.39
C LYS A 110 -26.28 -18.75 -31.35
N LYS A 111 -25.18 -19.42 -31.72
CA LYS A 111 -24.00 -19.63 -30.86
C LYS A 111 -23.35 -18.32 -30.44
N ALA A 112 -23.19 -17.37 -31.37
CA ALA A 112 -22.66 -16.04 -31.06
C ALA A 112 -23.56 -15.28 -30.08
N SER A 113 -24.88 -15.32 -30.28
CA SER A 113 -25.86 -14.75 -29.36
C SER A 113 -25.79 -15.39 -27.96
N LEU A 114 -25.76 -16.72 -27.89
CA LEU A 114 -25.62 -17.47 -26.64
C LEU A 114 -24.33 -17.11 -25.91
N SER A 115 -23.20 -17.07 -26.62
CA SER A 115 -21.90 -16.68 -26.07
C SER A 115 -21.93 -15.26 -25.47
N LYS A 116 -22.51 -14.30 -26.21
CA LYS A 116 -22.66 -12.92 -25.71
C LYS A 116 -23.49 -12.85 -24.43
N ARG A 117 -24.61 -13.58 -24.38
CA ARG A 117 -25.48 -13.65 -23.17
C ARG A 117 -24.80 -14.33 -21.99
N LEU A 118 -24.04 -15.40 -22.25
CA LEU A 118 -23.25 -16.07 -21.20
C LEU A 118 -22.19 -15.15 -20.64
N LEU A 119 -21.49 -14.37 -21.49
CA LEU A 119 -20.48 -13.41 -21.05
C LEU A 119 -21.08 -12.28 -20.22
N THR A 120 -22.23 -11.73 -20.62
CA THR A 120 -22.91 -10.68 -19.83
C THR A 120 -23.38 -11.21 -18.49
N ASN A 121 -23.98 -12.41 -18.44
CA ASN A 121 -24.40 -13.04 -17.19
C ASN A 121 -23.18 -13.43 -16.31
N LEU A 122 -22.07 -13.88 -16.90
CA LEU A 122 -20.82 -14.17 -16.20
C LEU A 122 -20.27 -12.90 -15.51
N LYS A 123 -20.27 -11.77 -16.22
CA LYS A 123 -19.85 -10.48 -15.65
C LYS A 123 -20.75 -10.08 -14.47
N LYS A 124 -22.08 -10.20 -14.62
CA LYS A 124 -23.05 -9.86 -13.56
C LYS A 124 -22.85 -10.68 -12.28
N ARG A 125 -22.50 -11.97 -12.40
CA ARG A 125 -22.28 -12.85 -11.24
C ARG A 125 -20.87 -12.78 -10.63
N THR A 126 -19.93 -12.09 -11.28
CA THR A 126 -18.52 -12.10 -10.88
C THR A 126 -18.36 -11.37 -9.56
N ILE A 127 -17.77 -12.05 -8.58
CA ILE A 127 -17.31 -11.48 -7.32
C ILE A 127 -15.79 -11.41 -7.39
N ASN A 128 -15.25 -10.19 -7.35
CA ASN A 128 -13.81 -9.99 -7.21
C ASN A 128 -13.52 -9.86 -5.71
N HIS A 129 -12.86 -10.86 -5.15
CA HIS A 129 -12.52 -10.89 -3.74
C HIS A 129 -11.00 -10.89 -3.57
N HIS A 130 -10.49 -10.27 -2.49
CA HIS A 130 -9.06 -10.22 -2.24
C HIS A 130 -8.76 -10.31 -0.75
N PHE A 131 -7.69 -11.03 -0.42
CA PHE A 131 -7.21 -11.17 0.94
C PHE A 131 -5.78 -10.66 1.05
N MET A 132 -5.49 -9.88 2.09
CA MET A 132 -4.12 -9.64 2.52
C MET A 132 -3.66 -10.84 3.34
N VAL A 133 -2.51 -11.42 2.99
CA VAL A 133 -2.04 -12.65 3.62
C VAL A 133 -1.80 -12.48 5.12
N HIS A 134 -1.18 -11.38 5.56
CA HIS A 134 -0.98 -11.12 6.99
C HIS A 134 -2.30 -11.06 7.77
N ARG A 135 -3.33 -10.39 7.22
CA ARG A 135 -4.64 -10.28 7.88
C ARG A 135 -5.32 -11.64 7.94
N LEU A 136 -5.22 -12.43 6.87
CA LEU A 136 -5.72 -13.79 6.84
C LEU A 136 -5.04 -14.66 7.91
N VAL A 137 -3.70 -14.67 7.98
CA VAL A 137 -2.97 -15.41 9.01
C VAL A 137 -3.39 -14.97 10.41
N ALA A 138 -3.46 -13.67 10.66
CA ALA A 138 -3.87 -13.12 11.96
C ALA A 138 -5.26 -13.58 12.37
N THR A 139 -6.24 -13.54 11.46
CA THR A 139 -7.62 -13.99 11.75
C THR A 139 -7.70 -15.46 12.16
N TYR A 140 -6.87 -16.34 11.57
CA TYR A 140 -6.94 -17.78 11.83
C TYR A 140 -6.03 -18.26 12.95
N PHE A 141 -4.91 -17.60 13.22
CA PHE A 141 -3.88 -18.09 14.16
C PHE A 141 -3.67 -17.20 15.39
N LEU A 142 -4.10 -15.94 15.38
CA LEU A 142 -4.09 -15.10 16.57
C LEU A 142 -5.43 -15.18 17.30
N PRO A 143 -5.46 -14.90 18.61
CA PRO A 143 -6.73 -14.70 19.32
C PRO A 143 -7.54 -13.60 18.64
N PRO A 144 -8.89 -13.66 18.73
CA PRO A 144 -9.75 -12.63 18.18
C PRO A 144 -9.36 -11.26 18.78
N PRO A 145 -9.39 -10.18 17.98
CA PRO A 145 -9.04 -8.86 18.45
C PRO A 145 -10.00 -8.40 19.57
N THR A 146 -9.45 -7.75 20.59
CA THR A 146 -10.23 -7.08 21.64
C THR A 146 -10.82 -5.77 21.09
N GLU A 147 -11.79 -5.19 21.80
CA GLU A 147 -12.44 -3.93 21.42
C GLU A 147 -11.41 -2.83 21.04
N GLY A 148 -11.55 -2.26 19.84
CA GLY A 148 -10.64 -1.24 19.30
C GLY A 148 -9.42 -1.75 18.53
N GLN A 149 -9.10 -3.06 18.56
CA GLN A 149 -7.99 -3.63 17.78
C GLN A 149 -8.42 -3.96 16.34
N ILE A 150 -8.19 -3.04 15.42
CA ILE A 150 -8.68 -3.16 14.03
C ILE A 150 -7.54 -3.49 13.04
N ILE A 151 -6.31 -3.19 13.42
CA ILE A 151 -5.15 -3.18 12.53
C ILE A 151 -4.24 -4.37 12.85
N VAL A 152 -3.89 -5.14 11.82
CA VAL A 152 -2.84 -6.17 11.92
C VAL A 152 -1.52 -5.52 11.52
N THR A 153 -0.53 -5.60 12.38
CA THR A 153 0.78 -4.98 12.19
C THR A 153 1.89 -6.02 12.21
N HIS A 154 2.97 -5.73 11.47
CA HIS A 154 4.21 -6.51 11.46
C HIS A 154 5.15 -5.94 12.52
N LEU A 155 5.59 -6.78 13.47
CA LEU A 155 6.46 -6.37 14.58
C LEU A 155 7.87 -5.97 14.10
N ASP A 156 8.38 -6.62 13.05
CA ASP A 156 9.68 -6.35 12.43
C ASP A 156 9.67 -5.23 11.38
N TYR A 157 8.51 -4.61 11.11
CA TYR A 157 8.29 -3.62 10.06
C TYR A 157 8.51 -4.12 8.61
N ASP A 158 8.65 -5.44 8.41
CA ASP A 158 8.71 -6.08 7.10
C ASP A 158 7.34 -6.66 6.71
N LYS A 159 6.70 -5.99 5.76
CA LYS A 159 5.37 -6.35 5.23
C LYS A 159 5.34 -7.69 4.49
N THR A 160 6.50 -8.27 4.16
CA THR A 160 6.61 -9.55 3.47
C THR A 160 6.69 -10.74 4.44
N ASN A 161 7.10 -10.50 5.69
CA ASN A 161 7.23 -11.53 6.71
C ASN A 161 5.87 -11.80 7.39
N ASN A 162 5.07 -12.68 6.77
CA ASN A 162 3.71 -12.99 7.22
C ASN A 162 3.62 -14.18 8.21
N VAL A 163 4.70 -14.50 8.92
CA VAL A 163 4.68 -15.53 9.97
C VAL A 163 3.84 -15.04 11.14
N VAL A 164 3.01 -15.90 11.71
CA VAL A 164 2.09 -15.56 12.82
C VAL A 164 2.78 -14.86 13.99
N THR A 165 3.99 -15.28 14.35
CA THR A 165 4.77 -14.70 15.46
C THR A 165 5.19 -13.26 15.21
N ASN A 166 5.24 -12.84 13.95
CA ASN A 166 5.55 -11.46 13.55
C ASN A 166 4.29 -10.58 13.46
N LEU A 167 3.09 -11.14 13.64
CA LEU A 167 1.83 -10.43 13.46
C LEU A 167 1.16 -10.18 14.80
N LYS A 168 0.56 -8.99 14.95
CA LYS A 168 -0.21 -8.63 16.13
C LYS A 168 -1.41 -7.75 15.77
N TRP A 169 -2.53 -7.97 16.44
CA TRP A 169 -3.67 -7.04 16.45
C TRP A 169 -3.34 -5.85 17.33
N MET A 170 -3.47 -4.64 16.78
CA MET A 170 -3.19 -3.38 17.46
C MET A 170 -4.36 -2.41 17.32
N THR A 171 -4.51 -1.54 18.32
CA THR A 171 -5.35 -0.34 18.21
C THR A 171 -4.67 0.70 17.31
N GLN A 172 -5.43 1.74 16.93
CA GLN A 172 -4.88 2.84 16.15
C GLN A 172 -3.72 3.56 16.88
N GLU A 173 -3.83 3.76 18.19
CA GLU A 173 -2.81 4.41 19.01
C GLU A 173 -1.54 3.56 19.12
N GLU A 174 -1.70 2.26 19.41
CA GLU A 174 -0.58 1.31 19.47
C GLU A 174 0.17 1.25 18.13
N HIS A 175 -0.57 1.19 17.02
CA HIS A 175 0.03 1.19 15.70
C HIS A 175 0.81 2.48 15.42
N GLN A 176 0.31 3.65 15.84
CA GLN A 176 1.04 4.92 15.68
C GLN A 176 2.33 4.94 16.50
N LEU A 177 2.28 4.48 17.75
CA LEU A 177 3.47 4.37 18.60
C LEU A 177 4.48 3.42 17.98
N HIS A 178 4.06 2.24 17.53
CA HIS A 178 4.89 1.27 16.84
C HIS A 178 5.54 1.87 15.58
N GLN A 179 4.76 2.53 14.72
CA GLN A 179 5.30 3.20 13.52
C GLN A 179 6.28 4.33 13.86
N SER A 180 6.07 5.03 14.97
CA SER A 180 6.99 6.09 15.42
C SER A 180 8.32 5.52 15.93
N ALA A 181 8.29 4.31 16.51
CA ALA A 181 9.45 3.56 16.97
C ALA A 181 10.24 2.89 15.83
N ASN A 182 9.69 2.86 14.61
CA ASN A 182 10.35 2.29 13.45
C ASN A 182 11.72 2.97 13.21
N PRO A 183 12.83 2.22 13.23
CA PRO A 183 14.18 2.76 13.04
C PRO A 183 14.35 3.57 11.75
N LYS A 184 13.70 3.15 10.66
CA LYS A 184 13.73 3.85 9.37
C LYS A 184 13.07 5.22 9.46
N ILE A 185 11.96 5.32 10.20
CA ILE A 185 11.25 6.59 10.43
C ILE A 185 12.06 7.51 11.34
N ILE A 186 12.65 6.98 12.41
CA ILE A 186 13.53 7.74 13.31
C ILE A 186 14.74 8.29 12.54
N ALA A 187 15.41 7.45 11.75
CA ALA A 187 16.53 7.85 10.92
C ALA A 187 16.12 8.93 9.90
N LEU A 188 14.97 8.77 9.25
CA LEU A 188 14.43 9.76 8.30
C LEU A 188 14.10 11.09 8.98
N LYS A 189 13.50 11.07 10.18
CA LYS A 189 13.24 12.28 10.98
C LYS A 189 14.53 12.99 11.37
N LYS A 190 15.53 12.23 11.83
CA LYS A 190 16.88 12.75 12.11
C LYS A 190 17.48 13.38 10.85
N TYR A 191 17.52 12.66 9.74
CA TYR A 191 18.04 13.16 8.47
C TYR A 191 17.35 14.45 8.00
N ARG A 192 16.02 14.50 8.04
CA ARG A 192 15.24 15.71 7.73
C ARG A 192 15.57 16.88 8.65
N LYS A 193 15.86 16.63 9.93
CA LYS A 193 16.29 17.66 10.88
C LYS A 193 17.69 18.17 10.54
N TYR A 194 18.62 17.28 10.16
CA TYR A 194 19.97 17.67 9.73
C TYR A 194 19.98 18.41 8.38
N MET A 195 19.15 18.00 7.42
CA MET A 195 19.09 18.59 6.07
C MET A 195 18.27 19.88 5.98
N GLN A 196 17.43 20.17 6.97
CA GLN A 196 16.79 21.47 7.06
C GLN A 196 17.87 22.52 7.33
N LYS A 197 18.21 23.31 6.30
CA LYS A 197 18.95 24.56 6.50
C LYS A 197 18.20 25.37 7.58
N PRO A 198 18.90 25.98 8.55
CA PRO A 198 18.25 26.89 9.49
C PRO A 198 17.39 27.88 8.70
N ARG A 199 16.21 28.26 9.22
CA ARG A 199 15.30 29.22 8.58
C ARG A 199 16.00 30.60 8.45
N THR A 200 16.85 30.76 7.43
CA THR A 200 17.52 32.01 7.09
C THR A 200 16.67 32.86 6.16
N LYS A 201 15.64 32.29 5.54
CA LYS A 201 14.74 33.00 4.63
C LYS A 201 13.89 33.99 5.42
N GLY A 202 14.22 35.28 5.29
CA GLY A 202 13.57 36.41 5.98
C GLY A 202 14.40 37.07 7.09
N MET A 203 15.55 36.51 7.45
CA MET A 203 16.45 37.14 8.43
C MET A 203 17.30 38.21 7.71
N LYS A 204 17.05 39.49 8.00
CA LYS A 204 17.85 40.62 7.46
C LYS A 204 19.29 40.66 7.99
N LEU A 205 19.57 39.99 9.10
CA LEU A 205 20.88 39.96 9.75
C LEU A 205 21.36 38.52 9.95
N THR A 206 22.63 38.25 9.64
CA THR A 206 23.32 37.01 9.95
C THR A 206 24.01 37.11 11.32
N SER A 207 24.33 35.96 11.93
CA SER A 207 25.07 35.93 13.20
C SER A 207 26.38 36.71 13.13
N SER A 208 27.11 36.64 12.01
CA SER A 208 28.35 37.39 11.79
C SER A 208 28.13 38.90 11.70
N GLN A 209 27.03 39.35 11.07
CA GLN A 209 26.65 40.77 11.04
C GLN A 209 26.29 41.27 12.44
N VAL A 210 25.62 40.45 13.25
CA VAL A 210 25.30 40.79 14.65
C VAL A 210 26.56 40.88 15.52
N ILE A 211 27.55 40.00 15.33
CA ILE A 211 28.86 40.11 15.99
C ILE A 211 29.52 41.44 15.64
N HIS A 212 29.48 41.84 14.36
CA HIS A 212 30.04 43.12 13.92
C HIS A 212 29.29 44.32 14.54
N ILE A 213 27.95 44.28 14.58
CA ILE A 213 27.14 45.30 15.26
C ILE A 213 27.54 45.41 16.74
N LYS A 214 27.65 44.29 17.46
CA LYS A 214 28.08 44.27 18.87
C LYS A 214 29.51 44.80 19.05
N LEU A 215 30.43 44.51 18.14
CA LEU A 215 31.79 45.08 18.13
C LEU A 215 31.81 46.60 17.91
N LEU A 216 30.98 47.12 17.01
CA LEU A 216 30.87 48.56 16.77
C LEU A 216 30.25 49.30 17.95
N LEU A 217 29.27 48.68 18.63
CA LEU A 217 28.72 49.18 19.90
C LEU A 217 29.80 49.23 20.99
N ARG A 218 30.68 48.21 21.08
CA ARG A 218 31.83 48.21 22.01
C ARG A 218 32.81 49.35 21.70
N ARG A 219 33.00 49.68 20.42
CA ARG A 219 33.82 50.82 19.94
C ARG A 219 33.11 52.18 20.08
N LYS A 220 32.02 52.26 20.84
CA LYS A 220 31.23 53.48 21.13
C LYS A 220 30.69 54.19 19.87
N LYS A 221 30.50 53.50 18.74
CA LYS A 221 29.77 54.08 17.61
C LYS A 221 28.29 54.26 17.96
N THR A 222 27.68 55.31 17.42
CA THR A 222 26.26 55.60 17.68
C THR A 222 25.34 54.58 16.99
N SER A 223 24.21 54.26 17.61
CA SER A 223 23.21 53.34 17.04
C SER A 223 22.74 53.78 15.65
N LYS A 224 22.64 55.10 15.40
CA LYS A 224 22.32 55.72 14.10
C LYS A 224 23.34 55.39 13.01
N GLN A 225 24.63 55.48 13.31
CA GLN A 225 25.69 55.13 12.36
C GLN A 225 25.67 53.63 12.02
N ILE A 226 25.45 52.79 13.02
CA ILE A 226 25.39 51.33 12.86
C ILE A 226 24.14 50.93 12.05
N ALA A 227 22.99 51.53 12.35
CA ALA A 227 21.73 51.33 11.64
C ALA A 227 21.87 51.65 10.14
N LYS A 228 22.50 52.80 9.83
CA LYS A 228 22.81 53.21 8.45
C LYS A 228 23.76 52.23 7.75
N GLN A 229 24.78 51.73 8.44
CA GLN A 229 25.78 50.82 7.87
C GLN A 229 25.21 49.44 7.51
N PHE A 230 24.28 48.91 8.32
CA PHE A 230 23.67 47.59 8.09
C PHE A 230 22.27 47.66 7.45
N ASN A 231 21.81 48.85 7.07
CA ASN A 231 20.47 49.10 6.53
C ASN A 231 19.34 48.49 7.40
N ILE A 232 19.41 48.74 8.71
CA ILE A 232 18.46 48.29 9.72
C ILE A 232 17.90 49.48 10.51
N SER A 233 16.78 49.28 11.22
CA SER A 233 16.23 50.32 12.11
C SER A 233 17.14 50.54 13.31
N GLU A 234 17.23 51.78 13.82
CA GLU A 234 17.92 52.08 15.08
C GLU A 234 17.36 51.26 16.26
N MET A 235 16.06 50.97 16.24
CA MET A 235 15.40 50.09 17.21
C MET A 235 15.95 48.66 17.14
N GLN A 236 16.30 48.16 15.94
CA GLN A 236 16.91 46.83 15.80
C GLN A 236 18.31 46.80 16.41
N VAL A 237 19.10 47.87 16.25
CA VAL A 237 20.41 48.00 16.92
C VAL A 237 20.25 48.08 18.43
N TRP A 238 19.24 48.82 18.91
CA TRP A 238 18.93 48.91 20.34
C TRP A 238 18.52 47.55 20.93
N ARG A 239 17.65 46.79 20.27
CA ARG A 239 17.26 45.43 20.70
C ARG A 239 18.42 44.43 20.73
N ILE A 240 19.40 44.59 19.82
CA ILE A 240 20.65 43.80 19.83
C ILE A 240 21.55 44.23 20.99
N LYS A 241 21.57 45.54 21.32
CA LYS A 241 22.34 46.10 22.43
C LYS A 241 21.77 45.70 23.79
N SER A 242 20.45 45.72 23.95
CA SER A 242 19.75 45.34 25.19
C SER A 242 19.73 43.83 25.43
N GLY A 243 20.06 43.02 24.41
CA GLY A 243 20.01 41.57 24.47
C GLY A 243 18.61 40.98 24.27
N GLU A 244 17.59 41.81 24.00
CA GLU A 244 16.24 41.35 23.66
C GLU A 244 16.25 40.46 22.40
N ASN A 245 17.08 40.83 21.41
CA ASN A 245 17.35 40.02 20.22
C ASN A 245 18.82 39.58 20.18
N TRP A 246 19.07 38.33 19.76
CA TRP A 246 20.42 37.77 19.58
C TRP A 246 21.29 37.71 20.85
N ALA A 247 20.68 37.46 22.01
CA ALA A 247 21.40 37.25 23.29
C ALA A 247 22.45 36.13 23.20
N ASN A 248 22.14 35.08 22.45
CA ASN A 248 22.98 33.90 22.25
C ASN A 248 24.24 34.14 21.40
N VAL A 249 24.34 35.25 20.67
CA VAL A 249 25.50 35.56 19.82
C VAL A 249 26.53 36.35 20.64
N GLN A 250 27.61 35.69 21.06
CA GLN A 250 28.67 36.32 21.86
C GLN A 250 29.75 36.95 20.98
N ILE A 251 30.36 38.02 21.48
CA ILE A 251 31.54 38.62 20.83
C ILE A 251 32.75 37.76 21.22
N PRO A 252 33.61 37.34 20.27
CA PRO A 252 34.88 36.71 20.60
C PRO A 252 35.76 37.65 21.45
N ASP A 253 36.43 37.12 22.47
CA ASP A 253 37.26 37.91 23.36
C ASP A 253 38.41 38.59 22.60
N ALA A 254 38.66 39.86 22.94
CA ALA A 254 39.61 40.71 22.22
C ALA A 254 41.06 40.24 22.32
N ASP A 255 41.37 39.37 23.28
CA ASP A 255 42.71 38.81 23.48
C ASP A 255 43.04 37.66 22.52
N GLN A 256 42.05 37.05 21.86
CA GLN A 256 42.30 36.00 20.87
C GLN A 256 42.66 36.55 19.47
N LEU A 257 42.30 37.80 19.16
CA LEU A 257 42.57 38.42 17.84
C LEU A 257 43.90 39.16 17.76
N LYS A 258 44.64 39.27 18.86
CA LYS A 258 46.01 39.84 18.87
C LYS A 258 47.08 38.80 18.51
N TYR A 259 46.79 37.51 18.61
CA TYR A 259 47.77 36.44 18.35
C TYR A 259 48.00 36.12 16.86
N GLU A 260 47.11 36.54 15.95
CA GLU A 260 47.28 36.26 14.50
C GLU A 260 47.98 37.38 13.71
N LYS A 261 48.19 38.56 14.31
CA LYS A 261 48.90 39.68 13.64
C LYS A 261 50.36 39.84 14.05
N GLY A 262 50.89 38.91 14.86
CA GLY A 262 52.27 38.92 15.33
C GLY A 262 53.18 37.83 14.75
N ASN A 263 52.67 36.97 13.85
CA ASN A 263 53.44 35.90 13.20
C ASN A 263 53.29 35.94 11.67
N GLN A 264 53.62 37.09 11.07
CA GLN A 264 54.06 37.19 9.68
C GLN A 264 55.37 37.97 9.63
#